data_AF-X1VIH8-F1
#
_entry.id   AF-X1VIH8-F1
#
_cell.length_a   1.000
_cell.length_b   1.000
_cell.length_c   1.000
_cell.angle_alpha   90.00
_cell.angle_beta   90.00
_cell.angle_gamma   90.00
#
_symmetry.space_group_name_H-M   'P 1'
#
loop_
_entity.id
_entity.type
_entity.pdbx_description
1 polymer ?
#
loop_
_entity_poly.entity_id
_entity_poly.type
_entity_poly.pdbx_seq_one_letter_code
_entity_poly.pdbx_strand_id
1 'polypeptide(L)'
;MLNGDIKAFYIPGCNIVMSEGDSRKTVAALKNLDFLVVVDLFMTPTTELADLVLPAAHWLETEVPMRAFQNMGPRHMNYILASRRVIKPVGECWDDRKIVIELGKRMGAELPWQNVEEHNDWLVEKFGIKFEDIRSKPS
;
A
#
# COMPACT_ATOMS: atom_id res chain seq x y z
N MET A 1 -13.61 -10.10 14.39
CA MET A 1 -12.77 -9.42 15.42
C MET A 1 -13.43 -9.48 16.78
N LEU A 2 -14.60 -8.84 17.00
CA LEU A 2 -15.27 -8.84 18.31
C LEU A 2 -15.67 -10.22 18.84
N ASN A 3 -16.06 -11.14 17.96
CA ASN A 3 -16.41 -12.51 18.36
C ASN A 3 -15.18 -13.43 18.52
N GLY A 4 -13.96 -12.92 18.32
CA GLY A 4 -12.72 -13.69 18.42
C GLY A 4 -12.32 -14.49 17.17
N ASP A 5 -13.16 -14.52 16.12
CA ASP A 5 -12.88 -15.30 14.90
C ASP A 5 -11.74 -14.75 14.02
N ILE A 6 -11.37 -13.48 14.22
CA ILE A 6 -10.26 -12.82 13.52
C ILE A 6 -9.19 -12.53 14.56
N LYS A 7 -7.98 -13.03 14.34
CA LYS A 7 -6.87 -12.97 15.29
C LYS A 7 -5.79 -11.97 14.93
N ALA A 8 -5.56 -11.74 13.65
CA ALA A 8 -4.57 -10.77 13.21
C ALA A 8 -5.14 -9.85 12.14
N PHE A 9 -4.62 -8.62 12.06
CA PHE A 9 -5.01 -7.68 11.02
C PHE A 9 -3.81 -6.83 10.57
N TYR A 10 -3.68 -6.66 9.24
CA TYR A 10 -2.69 -5.83 8.59
C TYR A 10 -3.41 -4.64 7.93
N ILE A 11 -3.03 -3.42 8.31
CA ILE A 11 -3.70 -2.19 7.87
C ILE A 11 -2.69 -1.29 7.13
N PRO A 12 -2.75 -1.21 5.79
CA PRO A 12 -1.94 -0.27 5.03
C PRO A 12 -2.64 1.09 4.87
N GLY A 13 -1.99 2.16 5.33
CA GLY A 13 -2.31 3.55 5.02
C GLY A 13 -3.71 4.02 5.44
N CYS A 14 -4.28 3.47 6.52
CA CYS A 14 -5.66 3.77 6.92
C CYS A 14 -5.82 3.97 8.43
N ASN A 15 -6.37 5.14 8.80
CA ASN A 15 -6.77 5.46 10.17
C ASN A 15 -8.23 5.02 10.42
N ILE A 16 -8.47 3.71 10.44
CA ILE A 16 -9.82 3.13 10.54
C ILE A 16 -10.59 3.53 11.80
N VAL A 17 -9.90 3.88 12.90
CA VAL A 17 -10.56 4.40 14.13
C VAL A 17 -11.34 5.69 13.83
N MET A 18 -10.84 6.50 12.90
CA MET A 18 -11.46 7.77 12.51
C MET A 18 -12.33 7.66 11.25
N SER A 19 -12.06 6.69 10.37
CA SER A 19 -12.78 6.53 9.11
C SER A 19 -14.06 5.70 9.23
N GLU A 20 -14.16 4.82 10.22
CA GLU A 20 -15.35 4.01 10.47
C GLU A 20 -16.42 4.74 11.28
N GLY A 21 -17.69 4.43 11.01
CA GLY A 21 -18.83 5.15 11.60
C GLY A 21 -19.00 4.99 13.12
N ASP A 22 -18.48 3.91 13.71
CA ASP A 22 -18.51 3.67 15.16
C ASP A 22 -17.09 3.42 15.70
N SER A 23 -16.40 4.51 16.03
CA SER A 23 -15.02 4.48 16.51
C SER A 23 -14.85 3.66 17.79
N ARG A 24 -15.83 3.67 18.70
CA ARG A 24 -15.76 2.88 19.96
C ARG A 24 -15.77 1.39 19.66
N LYS A 25 -16.64 0.97 18.75
CA LYS A 25 -16.71 -0.43 18.30
C LYS A 25 -15.43 -0.83 17.56
N THR A 26 -14.90 0.04 16.72
CA THR A 26 -13.63 -0.19 16.01
C THR A 26 -12.47 -0.37 16.98
N VAL A 27 -12.31 0.53 17.96
CA VAL A 27 -11.25 0.41 18.98
C VAL A 27 -11.40 -0.90 19.77
N ALA A 28 -12.61 -1.25 20.18
CA ALA A 28 -12.86 -2.52 20.88
C ALA A 28 -12.51 -3.74 20.01
N ALA A 29 -12.82 -3.69 18.72
CA ALA A 29 -12.49 -4.76 17.79
C ALA A 29 -10.99 -4.92 17.58
N LEU A 30 -10.26 -3.81 17.45
CA LEU A 30 -8.80 -3.81 17.24
C LEU A 30 -8.05 -4.29 18.49
N LYS A 31 -8.48 -3.86 19.68
CA LYS A 31 -7.90 -4.33 20.96
C LYS A 31 -8.17 -5.82 21.25
N ASN A 32 -9.09 -6.44 20.54
CA ASN A 32 -9.41 -7.86 20.69
C ASN A 32 -8.59 -8.76 19.73
N LEU A 33 -7.71 -8.18 18.90
CA LEU A 33 -6.80 -8.94 18.05
C LEU A 33 -5.63 -9.48 18.89
N ASP A 34 -5.10 -10.62 18.48
CA ASP A 34 -3.88 -11.19 19.03
C ASP A 34 -2.64 -10.50 18.41
N PHE A 35 -2.77 -9.92 17.21
CA PHE A 35 -1.71 -9.17 16.54
C PHE A 35 -2.22 -8.13 15.53
N LEU A 36 -1.82 -6.87 15.68
CA LEU A 36 -2.18 -5.76 14.81
C LEU A 36 -0.92 -5.11 14.21
N VAL A 37 -0.83 -5.12 12.88
CA VAL A 37 0.22 -4.42 12.12
C VAL A 37 -0.40 -3.24 11.37
N VAL A 38 0.19 -2.06 11.52
CA VAL A 38 -0.23 -0.86 10.79
C VAL A 38 0.96 -0.29 10.02
N VAL A 39 0.74 0.01 8.74
CA VAL A 39 1.74 0.64 7.87
C VAL A 39 1.26 2.06 7.59
N ASP A 40 2.00 3.06 8.06
CA ASP A 40 1.54 4.45 8.00
C ASP A 40 2.72 5.43 7.91
N LEU A 41 2.41 6.66 7.50
CA LEU A 41 3.34 7.79 7.46
C LEU A 41 3.48 8.46 8.83
N PHE A 42 2.44 8.38 9.66
CA PHE A 42 2.34 9.10 10.93
C PHE A 42 1.83 8.21 12.06
N MET A 43 2.10 8.63 13.29
CA MET A 43 1.45 8.04 14.46
C MET A 43 0.01 8.56 14.54
N THR A 44 -0.94 7.75 14.07
CA THR A 44 -2.38 8.00 14.10
C THR A 44 -3.05 7.29 15.30
N PRO A 45 -4.29 7.64 15.66
CA PRO A 45 -5.06 6.89 16.66
C PRO A 45 -5.17 5.38 16.36
N THR A 46 -5.05 4.97 15.10
CA THR A 46 -5.03 3.54 14.72
C THR A 46 -3.67 2.92 14.97
N THR A 47 -2.56 3.59 14.61
CA THR A 47 -1.21 3.05 14.84
C THR A 47 -0.88 2.98 16.34
N GLU A 48 -1.44 3.86 17.17
CA GLU A 48 -1.29 3.82 18.63
C GLU A 48 -1.85 2.53 19.26
N LEU A 49 -2.74 1.83 18.56
CA LEU A 49 -3.30 0.55 19.00
C LEU A 49 -2.51 -0.66 18.47
N ALA A 50 -1.54 -0.45 17.57
CA ALA A 50 -0.85 -1.51 16.86
C ALA A 50 0.26 -2.14 17.72
N ASP A 51 0.47 -3.45 17.55
CA ASP A 51 1.62 -4.15 18.10
C ASP A 51 2.89 -3.87 17.29
N LEU A 52 2.74 -3.59 15.99
CA LEU A 52 3.82 -3.25 15.10
C LEU A 52 3.41 -2.13 14.15
N VAL A 53 4.22 -1.06 14.12
CA VAL A 53 4.10 0.02 13.13
C VAL A 53 5.25 -0.08 12.15
N LEU A 54 4.94 -0.18 10.86
CA LEU A 54 5.93 -0.17 9.78
C LEU A 54 5.92 1.20 9.07
N PRO A 55 7.08 1.83 8.86
CA PRO A 55 7.15 3.13 8.22
C PRO A 55 6.88 3.04 6.71
N ALA A 56 5.81 3.69 6.24
CA ALA A 56 5.45 3.76 4.84
C ALA A 56 6.32 4.79 4.08
N ALA A 57 6.65 4.51 2.83
CA ALA A 57 7.23 5.49 1.92
C ALA A 57 6.15 6.43 1.38
N HIS A 58 6.43 7.73 1.32
CA HIS A 58 5.51 8.70 0.76
C HIS A 58 5.38 8.53 -0.76
N TRP A 59 4.28 8.97 -1.38
CA TRP A 59 4.08 8.75 -2.82
C TRP A 59 5.19 9.37 -3.69
N LEU A 60 5.80 10.49 -3.25
CA LEU A 60 6.98 11.11 -3.88
C LEU A 60 8.27 10.26 -3.82
N GLU A 61 8.30 9.24 -2.97
CA GLU A 61 9.41 8.32 -2.76
C GLU A 61 9.25 7.00 -3.52
N THR A 62 8.08 6.79 -4.13
CA THR A 62 7.70 5.56 -4.84
C THR A 62 7.49 5.83 -6.33
N GLU A 63 7.47 4.78 -7.13
CA GLU A 63 7.12 4.85 -8.54
C GLU A 63 6.20 3.71 -8.94
N VAL A 64 5.16 4.02 -9.71
CA VAL A 64 4.09 3.07 -10.03
C VAL A 64 3.36 3.46 -11.33
N PRO A 65 3.02 2.49 -12.19
CA PRO A 65 2.05 2.71 -13.26
C PRO A 65 0.65 2.91 -12.65
N MET A 66 0.02 4.04 -12.93
CA MET A 66 -1.30 4.38 -12.42
C MET A 66 -2.31 4.50 -13.55
N ARG A 67 -3.54 4.05 -13.30
CA ARG A 67 -4.67 4.44 -14.15
C ARG A 67 -5.01 5.89 -13.87
N ALA A 68 -5.39 6.63 -14.91
CA ALA A 68 -5.95 7.97 -14.71
C ALA A 68 -7.19 7.91 -13.81
N PHE A 69 -7.27 8.84 -12.86
CA PHE A 69 -8.33 8.87 -11.87
C PHE A 69 -9.65 9.40 -12.45
N GLN A 70 -10.77 9.03 -11.81
CA GLN A 70 -12.11 9.48 -12.19
C GLN A 70 -12.23 11.02 -12.23
N ASN A 71 -11.51 11.72 -11.35
CA ASN A 71 -11.50 13.19 -11.27
C ASN A 71 -10.81 13.86 -12.46
N MET A 72 -10.05 13.12 -13.27
CA MET A 72 -9.50 13.64 -14.54
C MET A 72 -10.55 13.66 -15.65
N GLY A 73 -11.75 13.13 -15.41
CA GLY A 73 -12.87 13.14 -16.35
C GLY A 73 -12.90 11.91 -17.26
N PRO A 74 -14.07 11.59 -17.85
CA PRO A 74 -14.32 10.31 -18.52
C PRO A 74 -13.43 10.06 -19.74
N ARG A 75 -12.97 11.12 -20.43
CA ARG A 75 -12.04 11.02 -21.56
C ARG A 75 -10.64 10.53 -21.17
N HIS A 76 -10.27 10.66 -19.90
CA HIS A 76 -8.93 10.32 -19.45
C HIS A 76 -8.83 8.90 -18.86
N MET A 77 -9.96 8.20 -18.66
CA MET A 77 -9.98 6.87 -18.02
C MET A 77 -9.22 5.77 -18.80
N ASN A 78 -8.89 6.02 -20.07
CA ASN A 78 -8.13 5.10 -20.92
C ASN A 78 -6.61 5.35 -20.88
N TYR A 79 -6.12 6.35 -20.12
CA TYR A 79 -4.70 6.60 -19.99
C TYR A 79 -4.07 5.81 -18.85
N ILE A 80 -2.84 5.34 -19.11
CA ILE A 80 -1.91 4.84 -18.11
C ILE A 80 -0.87 5.94 -17.90
N LEU A 81 -0.73 6.37 -16.65
CA LEU A 81 0.20 7.39 -16.20
C LEU A 81 1.36 6.74 -15.46
N ALA A 82 2.52 7.40 -15.42
CA ALA A 82 3.64 6.99 -14.59
C ALA A 82 3.79 7.95 -13.41
N SER A 83 3.52 7.47 -12.20
CA SER A 83 3.99 8.19 -11.01
C SER A 83 5.49 7.94 -10.89
N ARG A 84 6.28 9.02 -10.89
CA ARG A 84 7.74 8.93 -10.82
C ARG A 84 8.21 9.24 -9.41
N ARG A 85 9.21 8.46 -8.97
CA ARG A 85 9.96 8.77 -7.76
C ARG A 85 10.69 10.10 -7.94
N VAL A 86 10.48 11.02 -7.01
CA VAL A 86 11.15 12.34 -6.97
C VAL A 86 12.35 12.31 -6.04
N ILE A 87 12.22 11.63 -4.90
CA ILE A 87 13.29 11.46 -3.91
C ILE A 87 13.41 9.99 -3.51
N LYS A 88 14.53 9.58 -2.91
CA LYS A 88 14.64 8.22 -2.35
C LYS A 88 13.80 8.11 -1.07
N PRO A 89 13.28 6.91 -0.71
CA PRO A 89 12.64 6.70 0.59
C PRO A 89 13.50 7.19 1.74
N VAL A 90 12.89 7.91 2.67
CA VAL A 90 13.58 8.53 3.79
C VAL A 90 13.72 7.53 4.94
N GLY A 91 14.88 7.49 5.59
CA GLY A 91 15.13 6.61 6.73
C GLY A 91 14.95 5.14 6.38
N GLU A 92 14.11 4.44 7.15
CA GLU A 92 13.78 3.02 6.95
C GLU A 92 12.44 2.80 6.22
N CYS A 93 11.84 3.85 5.67
CA CYS A 93 10.56 3.77 4.98
C CYS A 93 10.62 2.83 3.77
N TRP A 94 9.65 1.94 3.66
CA TRP A 94 9.51 1.03 2.53
C TRP A 94 8.24 1.36 1.73
N ASP A 95 8.31 1.12 0.43
CA ASP A 95 7.11 1.04 -0.40
C ASP A 95 6.18 -0.05 0.15
N ASP A 96 4.89 0.23 0.30
CA ASP A 96 3.90 -0.72 0.84
C ASP A 96 3.92 -2.05 0.08
N ARG A 97 4.17 -2.01 -1.23
CA ARG A 97 4.26 -3.22 -2.06
C ARG A 97 5.50 -4.02 -1.73
N LYS A 98 6.62 -3.37 -1.42
CA LYS A 98 7.83 -4.05 -0.94
C LYS A 98 7.55 -4.76 0.38
N ILE A 99 6.84 -4.13 1.31
CA ILE A 99 6.47 -4.75 2.60
C ILE A 99 5.66 -6.03 2.36
N VAL A 100 4.64 -5.98 1.51
CA VAL A 100 3.78 -7.14 1.20
C VAL A 100 4.55 -8.24 0.46
N ILE A 101 5.43 -7.89 -0.50
CA ILE A 101 6.27 -8.86 -1.21
C ILE A 101 7.21 -9.58 -0.24
N GLU A 102 7.89 -8.82 0.62
CA GLU A 102 8.83 -9.37 1.61
C GLU A 102 8.13 -10.20 2.69
N LEU A 103 6.91 -9.84 3.07
CA LEU A 103 6.04 -10.64 3.93
C LEU A 103 5.66 -11.96 3.24
N GLY A 104 5.19 -11.89 1.99
CA GLY A 104 4.83 -13.07 1.20
C GLY A 104 5.98 -14.07 1.09
N LYS A 105 7.19 -13.60 0.78
CA LYS A 105 8.40 -14.45 0.75
C LYS A 105 8.66 -15.15 2.08
N ARG A 106 8.54 -14.44 3.21
CA ARG A 106 8.74 -15.00 4.56
C ARG A 106 7.65 -16.01 4.94
N MET A 107 6.45 -15.84 4.40
CA MET A 107 5.34 -16.77 4.56
C MET A 107 5.41 -17.98 3.61
N GLY A 108 6.41 -18.04 2.73
CA GLY A 108 6.55 -19.11 1.73
C GLY A 108 5.55 -18.99 0.57
N ALA A 109 5.01 -17.80 0.30
CA ALA A 109 4.13 -17.57 -0.84
C ALA A 109 4.95 -17.49 -2.15
N GLU A 110 4.48 -18.20 -3.17
CA GLU A 110 5.01 -18.08 -4.53
C GLU A 110 4.40 -16.85 -5.21
N LEU A 111 5.15 -15.75 -5.21
CA LEU A 111 4.75 -14.51 -5.88
C LEU A 111 5.29 -14.50 -7.32
N PRO A 112 4.52 -13.99 -8.32
CA PRO A 112 4.98 -13.90 -9.71
C PRO A 112 6.11 -12.88 -9.89
N TRP A 113 6.35 -12.05 -8.89
CA TRP A 113 7.34 -10.98 -8.85
C TRP A 113 8.13 -11.05 -7.55
N GLN A 114 9.40 -10.68 -7.63
CA GLN A 114 10.33 -10.71 -6.50
C GLN A 114 10.63 -9.32 -5.93
N ASN A 115 10.26 -8.26 -6.63
CA ASN A 115 10.51 -6.87 -6.23
C ASN A 115 9.44 -5.94 -6.81
N VAL A 116 9.52 -4.66 -6.45
CA VAL A 116 8.53 -3.65 -6.85
C VAL A 116 8.63 -3.34 -8.33
N GLU A 117 9.83 -3.42 -8.90
CA GLU A 117 10.10 -3.18 -10.32
C GLU A 117 9.44 -4.24 -11.20
N GLU A 118 9.59 -5.52 -10.88
CA GLU A 118 8.90 -6.63 -11.56
C GLU A 118 7.37 -6.53 -11.40
N HIS A 119 6.89 -6.13 -10.21
CA HIS A 119 5.48 -5.88 -9.99
C HIS A 119 4.96 -4.71 -10.85
N ASN A 120 5.75 -3.66 -11.04
CA ASN A 120 5.40 -2.54 -11.93
C ASN A 120 5.27 -2.99 -13.38
N ASP A 121 6.20 -3.80 -13.88
CA ASP A 121 6.12 -4.35 -15.23
C ASP A 121 4.91 -5.26 -15.39
N TRP A 122 4.63 -6.11 -14.39
CA TRP A 122 3.45 -6.99 -14.38
C TRP A 122 2.12 -6.22 -14.48
N LEU A 123 1.99 -5.06 -13.82
CA LEU A 123 0.77 -4.24 -13.87
C LEU A 123 0.41 -3.77 -15.29
N VAL A 124 1.42 -3.63 -16.16
CA VAL A 124 1.25 -3.12 -17.53
C VAL A 124 1.51 -4.16 -18.61
N GLU A 125 1.96 -5.35 -18.26
CA GLU A 125 2.33 -6.45 -19.17
C GLU A 125 1.22 -6.77 -20.18
N LYS A 126 -0.04 -6.78 -19.75
CA LYS A 126 -1.20 -7.06 -20.62
C LYS A 126 -1.40 -6.07 -21.76
N PHE A 127 -0.74 -4.91 -21.72
CA PHE A 127 -0.76 -3.90 -22.77
C PHE A 127 0.46 -4.00 -23.70
N GLY A 128 1.35 -4.99 -23.50
CA GLY A 128 2.56 -5.19 -24.30
C GLY A 128 3.62 -4.11 -24.07
N ILE A 129 3.59 -3.43 -22.92
CA ILE A 129 4.54 -2.37 -22.54
C ILE A 129 5.17 -2.70 -21.19
N LYS A 130 6.31 -2.07 -20.91
CA LYS A 130 6.97 -2.05 -19.61
C LYS A 130 6.73 -0.73 -18.89
N PHE A 131 7.00 -0.68 -17.58
CA PHE A 131 6.88 0.56 -16.83
C PHE A 131 7.83 1.65 -17.37
N GLU A 132 9.01 1.27 -17.85
CA GLU A 132 9.98 2.20 -18.45
C GLU A 132 9.43 2.94 -19.68
N ASP A 133 8.57 2.28 -20.47
CA ASP A 133 8.02 2.84 -21.71
C ASP A 133 7.06 4.00 -21.45
N ILE A 134 6.41 4.01 -20.28
CA ILE A 134 5.57 5.13 -19.83
C ILE A 134 6.37 6.11 -18.97
N ARG A 135 7.34 5.62 -18.20
CA ARG A 135 8.19 6.44 -17.33
C ARG A 135 9.10 7.37 -18.13
N SER A 136 9.51 7.02 -19.34
CA SER A 136 10.40 7.85 -20.18
C SER A 136 9.68 8.94 -20.97
N LYS A 137 8.34 8.91 -21.08
CA LYS A 137 7.57 9.88 -21.88
C LYS A 137 7.46 11.24 -21.19
N PRO A 138 7.69 12.37 -21.87
CA PRO A 138 7.46 13.68 -21.28
C PRO A 138 6.00 13.81 -20.81
N SER A 139 5.81 14.43 -19.65
CA SER A 139 4.51 14.71 -19.02
C SER A 139 3.75 15.81 -19.74
#